data_AF-C0CPJ1-F1
#
_entry.id   AF-C0CPJ1-F1
#
_cell.length_a   1.000
_cell.length_b   1.000
_cell.length_c   1.000
_cell.angle_alpha   90.00
_cell.angle_beta   90.00
_cell.angle_gamma   90.00
#
_symmetry.space_group_name_H-M   'P 1'
#
loop_
_entity.id
_entity.type
_entity.pdbx_description
1 polymer ?
#
loop_
_entity_poly.entity_id
_entity_poly.type
_entity_poly.pdbx_seq_one_letter_code
_entity_poly.pdbx_strand_id
1 'polypeptide(L)'
;MTMSDPIADMLTRIRNANTAKHDTVDVPASKMKIAIANILVDEGYIAKYDLVEDGKFQTIHITLKYGEDKNQKIITGLKRISKPGL
;
A
#
# COMPACT_ATOMS: atom_id res chain seq x y z
N MET A 1 -13.55 9.10 -12.84
CA MET A 1 -13.68 7.75 -12.26
C MET A 1 -14.17 7.90 -10.82
N THR A 2 -15.34 7.38 -10.48
CA THR A 2 -15.82 7.34 -9.10
C THR A 2 -15.06 6.26 -8.33
N MET A 3 -14.30 6.66 -7.32
CA MET A 3 -13.53 5.73 -6.47
C MET A 3 -14.51 5.03 -5.53
N SER A 4 -15.07 3.90 -5.96
CA SER A 4 -16.03 3.12 -5.17
C SER A 4 -15.39 2.52 -3.91
N ASP A 5 -14.09 2.22 -3.97
CA ASP A 5 -13.38 1.57 -2.87
C ASP A 5 -11.93 2.07 -2.69
N PRO A 6 -11.69 3.00 -1.74
CA PRO A 6 -10.37 3.56 -1.48
C PRO A 6 -9.33 2.58 -0.92
N ILE A 7 -9.74 1.52 -0.21
CA ILE A 7 -8.80 0.55 0.38
C ILE A 7 -8.46 -0.52 -0.66
N ALA A 8 -9.43 -0.95 -1.49
CA ALA A 8 -9.11 -1.81 -2.63
C ALA A 8 -8.13 -1.14 -3.59
N ASP A 9 -8.28 0.17 -3.81
CA ASP A 9 -7.32 0.96 -4.59
C ASP A 9 -5.91 0.92 -3.97
N MET A 10 -5.78 1.17 -2.66
CA MET A 10 -4.51 1.08 -1.94
C MET A 10 -3.83 -0.28 -2.13
N LEU A 11 -4.56 -1.38 -1.85
CA LEU A 11 -4.03 -2.74 -1.97
C LEU A 11 -3.62 -3.07 -3.42
N THR A 12 -4.39 -2.57 -4.39
CA THR A 12 -4.10 -2.75 -5.82
C THR A 12 -2.84 -2.02 -6.23
N ARG A 13 -2.63 -0.77 -5.77
CA ARG A 13 -1.40 0.00 -6.03
C ARG A 13 -0.16 -0.70 -5.47
N ILE A 14 -0.24 -1.18 -4.23
CA ILE A 14 0.87 -1.93 -3.59
C ILE A 14 1.18 -3.20 -4.38
N ARG A 15 0.15 -3.97 -4.77
CA ARG A 15 0.33 -5.18 -5.59
C ARG A 15 1.00 -4.88 -6.92
N ASN A 16 0.56 -3.82 -7.60
CA ASN A 16 1.08 -3.44 -8.91
C ASN A 16 2.54 -2.97 -8.79
N ALA A 17 2.85 -2.12 -7.80
CA ALA A 17 4.22 -1.68 -7.50
C ALA A 17 5.15 -2.86 -7.17
N ASN A 18 4.68 -3.80 -6.34
CA ASN A 18 5.42 -5.03 -6.03
C ASN A 18 5.65 -5.90 -7.29
N THR A 19 4.69 -5.94 -8.22
CA THR A 19 4.83 -6.68 -9.48
C THR A 19 5.80 -6.00 -10.44
N ALA A 20 5.77 -4.67 -10.49
CA ALA A 20 6.66 -3.83 -11.29
C ALA A 20 8.06 -3.67 -10.66
N LYS A 21 8.31 -4.23 -9.47
CA LYS A 21 9.56 -4.10 -8.72
C LYS A 21 9.94 -2.64 -8.38
N HIS A 22 8.94 -1.80 -8.12
CA HIS A 22 9.16 -0.43 -7.67
C HIS A 22 9.55 -0.43 -6.20
N ASP A 23 10.57 0.33 -5.82
CA ASP A 23 10.98 0.39 -4.42
C ASP A 23 9.96 1.14 -3.54
N THR A 24 9.16 2.04 -4.14
CA THR A 24 8.18 2.87 -3.42
C THR A 24 6.85 3.00 -4.15
N VAL A 25 5.79 3.34 -3.41
CA VAL A 25 4.45 3.59 -3.96
C VAL A 25 3.70 4.67 -3.18
N ASP A 26 3.06 5.59 -3.91
CA ASP A 26 2.27 6.68 -3.35
C ASP A 26 0.78 6.39 -3.36
N VAL A 27 0.14 6.61 -2.22
CA VAL A 27 -1.30 6.41 -2.02
C VAL A 27 -1.90 7.61 -1.29
N PRO A 28 -3.05 8.15 -1.73
CA PRO A 28 -3.71 9.24 -1.01
C PRO A 28 -4.05 8.83 0.42
N ALA A 29 -3.70 9.66 1.41
CA ALA A 29 -3.84 9.33 2.81
C ALA A 29 -5.30 9.37 3.27
N SER A 30 -5.62 8.47 4.21
CA SER A 30 -6.83 8.52 5.01
C SER A 30 -6.54 7.85 6.36
N LYS A 31 -7.27 8.19 7.41
CA LYS A 31 -7.08 7.58 8.74
C LYS A 31 -7.07 6.04 8.68
N MET A 32 -7.97 5.46 7.89
CA MET A 32 -8.05 4.01 7.71
C MET A 32 -6.84 3.45 6.96
N LYS A 33 -6.37 4.11 5.89
CA LYS A 33 -5.20 3.67 5.13
C LYS A 33 -3.91 3.76 5.94
N ILE A 34 -3.80 4.77 6.81
CA ILE A 34 -2.67 4.91 7.74
C ILE A 34 -2.67 3.76 8.75
N ALA A 35 -3.83 3.41 9.32
CA ALA A 35 -3.94 2.26 10.21
C ALA A 35 -3.55 0.94 9.52
N ILE A 36 -3.97 0.74 8.26
CA ILE A 36 -3.57 -0.43 7.46
C ILE A 36 -2.06 -0.42 7.19
N ALA A 37 -1.48 0.74 6.84
CA ALA A 37 -0.05 0.86 6.60
C ALA A 37 0.78 0.54 7.85
N ASN A 38 0.35 0.99 9.04
CA ASN A 38 0.97 0.62 10.32
C ASN A 38 1.01 -0.89 10.51
N ILE A 39 -0.14 -1.57 10.35
CA ILE A 39 -0.21 -3.04 10.49
C ILE A 39 0.74 -3.73 9.50
N LEU A 40 0.82 -3.24 8.26
CA LEU A 40 1.73 -3.81 7.26
C LEU A 40 3.22 -3.63 7.62
N VAL A 41 3.58 -2.55 8.32
CA VAL A 41 4.95 -2.35 8.85
C VAL A 41 5.20 -3.28 10.02
N ASP A 42 4.27 -3.34 10.97
CA ASP A 42 4.41 -4.13 12.21
C ASP A 42 4.56 -5.62 11.91
N GLU A 43 3.80 -6.13 10.94
CA GLU A 43 3.88 -7.51 10.46
C GLU A 43 5.08 -7.75 9.50
N GLY A 44 5.83 -6.70 9.16
CA GLY A 44 7.05 -6.78 8.35
C GLY A 44 6.84 -6.99 6.84
N TYR A 45 5.62 -6.75 6.32
CA TYR A 45 5.29 -6.85 4.90
C TYR A 45 5.84 -5.69 4.07
N ILE A 46 5.91 -4.49 4.65
CA ILE A 46 6.53 -3.31 4.05
C ILE A 46 7.66 -2.82 4.94
N ALA A 47 8.62 -2.08 4.38
CA ALA A 47 9.78 -1.64 5.14
C ALA A 47 9.43 -0.48 6.08
N LYS A 48 8.68 0.49 5.56
CA LYS A 48 8.18 1.65 6.29
C LYS A 48 7.14 2.39 5.45
N TYR A 49 6.43 3.32 6.07
CA TYR A 49 5.69 4.35 5.35
C TYR A 49 6.01 5.73 5.92
N ASP A 50 5.98 6.74 5.07
CA ASP A 50 6.17 8.14 5.40
C ASP A 50 4.90 8.92 5.01
N LEU A 51 4.54 9.93 5.81
CA LEU A 51 3.45 10.85 5.46
C LEU A 51 4.05 12.09 4.81
N VAL A 52 3.73 12.29 3.54
CA VAL A 52 4.16 13.44 2.76
C VAL A 52 2.98 14.39 2.62
N GLU A 53 3.17 15.63 3.05
CA GLU A 53 2.20 16.70 2.83
C GLU A 53 2.49 17.36 1.49
N ASP A 54 1.71 17.01 0.47
CA ASP A 54 1.82 17.61 -0.86
C ASP A 54 0.69 18.63 -1.05
N GLY A 55 0.88 19.79 -0.41
CA GLY A 55 -0.09 20.88 -0.40
C GLY A 55 -1.35 20.56 0.41
N LYS A 56 -2.53 20.53 -0.25
CA LYS A 56 -3.83 20.32 0.44
C LYS A 56 -4.13 18.87 0.81
N PHE A 57 -3.39 17.90 0.24
CA PHE A 57 -3.68 16.48 0.42
C PHE A 57 -2.45 15.76 0.97
N GLN A 58 -2.68 14.97 2.02
CA GLN A 58 -1.66 14.09 2.58
C GLN A 58 -1.55 12.83 1.72
N THR A 59 -0.33 12.38 1.50
CA THR A 59 0.00 11.17 0.75
C THR A 59 0.81 10.23 1.64
N ILE A 60 0.51 8.93 1.56
CA ILE A 60 1.26 7.87 2.22
C ILE A 60 2.28 7.37 1.21
N HIS A 61 3.54 7.63 1.48
CA HIS A 61 4.68 7.14 0.72
C HIS A 61 5.14 5.82 1.33
N ILE A 62 4.86 4.70 0.66
CA ILE A 62 5.14 3.36 1.19
C ILE A 62 6.44 2.85 0.57
N THR A 63 7.39 2.42 1.39
CA THR A 63 8.61 1.72 0.94
C THR A 63 8.38 0.22 0.98
N LEU A 64 8.45 -0.44 -0.17
CA LEU A 64 8.27 -1.88 -0.28
C LEU A 64 9.53 -2.62 0.19
N LYS A 65 9.32 -3.81 0.74
CA LYS A 65 10.40 -4.69 1.21
C LYS A 65 10.53 -5.88 0.26
N TYR A 66 11.76 -6.18 -0.12
CA TYR A 66 12.13 -7.32 -0.94
C TYR A 66 13.05 -8.25 -0.16
N GLY A 67 13.07 -9.54 -0.51
CA GLY A 67 14.05 -10.50 0.04
C GLY A 67 15.47 -10.21 -0.47
N GLU A 68 16.45 -11.00 0.01
CA GLU A 68 17.88 -10.86 -0.35
C GLU A 68 18.10 -10.87 -1.87
N ASP A 69 17.38 -11.75 -2.58
CA ASP A 69 17.18 -11.62 -4.01
C ASP A 69 15.94 -10.76 -4.25
N LYS A 70 16.07 -9.64 -4.98
CA LYS A 70 14.93 -8.80 -5.44
C LYS A 70 13.84 -9.58 -6.23
N ASN A 71 14.02 -10.88 -6.47
CA ASN A 71 13.02 -11.79 -7.01
C ASN A 71 12.10 -12.43 -5.95
N GLN A 72 12.52 -12.53 -4.69
CA GLN A 72 11.66 -12.96 -3.59
C GLN A 72 10.80 -11.79 -3.11
N LYS A 73 9.55 -11.80 -3.57
CA LYS A 73 8.53 -10.86 -3.10
C LYS A 73 8.04 -11.30 -1.72
N ILE A 74 8.19 -10.44 -0.72
CA ILE A 74 7.64 -10.68 0.62
C ILE A 74 6.11 -10.72 0.58
N ILE A 75 5.52 -9.83 -0.23
CA ILE A 75 4.09 -9.82 -0.49
C ILE A 75 3.80 -10.75 -1.68
N THR A 76 3.20 -11.92 -1.42
CA THR A 76 2.82 -12.89 -2.45
C THR A 76 1.42 -12.66 -2.99
N GLY A 77 0.51 -12.10 -2.19
CA GLY A 77 -0.85 -11.79 -2.61
C GLY A 77 -1.53 -10.77 -1.69
N LEU A 78 -2.37 -9.92 -2.29
CA LEU A 78 -3.23 -8.96 -1.59
C LEU A 78 -4.66 -9.12 -2.09
N LYS A 79 -5.61 -9.36 -1.16
CA LYS A 79 -7.02 -9.55 -1.49
C LYS A 79 -7.90 -8.82 -0.47
N ARG A 80 -8.82 -8.00 -0.98
CA ARG A 80 -9.90 -7.42 -0.17
C ARG A 80 -11.05 -8.42 -0.03
N ILE A 81 -11.40 -8.75 1.23
CA ILE A 81 -12.47 -9.71 1.55
C ILE A 81 -13.84 -9.04 1.58
N SER A 82 -14.06 -8.06 2.47
CA SER A 82 -15.33 -7.30 2.55
C SER A 82 -15.39 -6.25 1.45
N LYS A 83 -16.42 -6.17 0.62
CA LYS A 83 -16.53 -5.22 -0.51
C LYS A 83 -17.87 -4.46 -0.46
N PRO A 84 -17.92 -3.19 -0.89
CA PRO A 84 -19.19 -2.46 -0.94
C PRO A 84 -20.13 -3.11 -1.96
N GLY A 85 -21.35 -3.48 -1.52
CA GLY A 85 -22.39 -4.08 -2.38
C GLY A 85 -22.41 -5.60 -2.42
N LEU A 86 -21.66 -6.29 -1.56
CA LEU A 86 -21.87 -7.71 -1.24
C LEU A 86 -22.65 -7.85 0.06
#